data_AF-A0A4S4ECR0-F1
#
_entry.id   AF-A0A4S4ECR0-F1
#
_cell.length_a   1.000
_cell.length_b   1.000
_cell.length_c   1.000
_cell.angle_alpha   90.00
_cell.angle_beta   90.00
_cell.angle_gamma   90.00
#
_symmetry.space_group_name_H-M   'P 1'
#
loop_
_entity.id
_entity.type
_entity.pdbx_description
1 polymer ?
#
loop_
_entity_poly.entity_id
_entity_poly.type
_entity_poly.pdbx_seq_one_letter_code
_entity_poly.pdbx_strand_id
1 'polypeptide(L)'
;MVAFVWLMLVAYAGLIFPASSQEDNNKSIFILAGQSNMSGRGGVNNGTWDGVVPPQCQPNPAILRLSSELNWEEASEPLHKDIDVNATCGVGPGMVFANTVLDNKNLSFSIGGVVGLVPCAIGGTKISEWARGTYLTKP
;
A
#
# COMPACT_ATOMS: atom_id res chain seq x y z
N MET A 1 -17.03 12.64 -51.83
CA MET A 1 -15.69 12.67 -51.19
C MET A 1 -15.75 12.97 -49.70
N VAL A 2 -16.45 14.02 -49.24
CA VAL A 2 -16.51 14.42 -47.81
C VAL A 2 -17.14 13.37 -46.88
N ALA A 3 -18.19 12.67 -47.34
CA ALA A 3 -18.86 11.64 -46.54
C ALA A 3 -17.96 10.42 -46.23
N PHE A 4 -17.05 10.07 -47.15
CA PHE A 4 -16.08 8.97 -46.94
C PHE A 4 -15.01 9.33 -45.92
N VAL A 5 -14.62 10.61 -45.84
CA VAL A 5 -13.66 11.11 -44.84
C VAL A 5 -14.27 11.05 -43.43
N TRP A 6 -15.54 11.41 -43.28
CA TRP A 6 -16.27 11.29 -42.01
C TRP A 6 -16.45 9.84 -41.57
N LEU A 7 -16.76 8.93 -42.50
CA LEU A 7 -16.89 7.51 -42.18
C LEU A 7 -15.55 6.89 -41.73
N MET A 8 -14.45 7.31 -42.34
CA MET A 8 -13.08 6.93 -41.94
C MET A 8 -12.70 7.47 -40.56
N LEU A 9 -13.05 8.73 -40.24
CA LEU A 9 -12.77 9.34 -38.93
C LEU A 9 -13.55 8.65 -37.79
N VAL A 10 -14.82 8.30 -38.02
CA VAL A 10 -15.64 7.57 -37.03
C VAL A 10 -15.14 6.13 -36.85
N ALA A 11 -14.69 5.47 -37.94
CA ALA A 11 -14.06 4.15 -37.86
C ALA A 11 -12.74 4.17 -37.09
N TYR A 12 -11.93 5.23 -37.23
CA TYR A 12 -10.69 5.40 -36.44
C TYR A 12 -10.96 5.67 -34.97
N ALA A 13 -12.01 6.41 -34.62
CA ALA A 13 -12.40 6.62 -33.22
C ALA A 13 -12.81 5.30 -32.53
N GLY A 14 -13.42 4.38 -33.28
CA GLY A 14 -13.73 3.02 -32.81
C GLY A 14 -12.52 2.07 -32.73
N LEU A 15 -11.34 2.45 -33.23
CA LEU A 15 -10.10 1.67 -33.07
C LEU A 15 -9.31 2.09 -31.83
N ILE A 16 -9.65 3.23 -31.22
CA ILE A 16 -9.13 3.64 -29.92
C ILE A 16 -10.06 3.10 -28.84
N PHE A 17 -10.23 1.78 -28.80
CA PHE A 17 -10.53 1.16 -27.52
C PHE A 17 -9.23 1.24 -26.72
N PRO A 18 -9.20 1.87 -25.54
CA PRO A 18 -8.12 1.56 -24.62
C PRO A 18 -8.18 0.05 -24.47
N ALA A 19 -7.13 -0.65 -24.90
CA ALA A 19 -6.95 -2.01 -24.47
C ALA A 19 -7.11 -1.94 -22.96
N SER A 20 -8.15 -2.58 -22.41
CA SER A 20 -8.12 -2.97 -21.01
C SER A 20 -6.87 -3.83 -20.94
N SER A 21 -5.75 -3.21 -20.55
CA SER A 21 -4.63 -3.95 -20.02
C SER A 21 -5.29 -4.68 -18.87
N GLN A 22 -5.49 -5.97 -19.07
CA GLN A 22 -5.63 -6.90 -17.99
C GLN A 22 -4.32 -6.69 -17.20
N GLU A 23 -4.36 -5.74 -16.26
CA GLU A 23 -3.24 -5.48 -15.36
C GLU A 23 -2.91 -6.85 -14.82
N ASP A 24 -1.68 -7.29 -15.05
CA ASP A 24 -1.21 -8.54 -14.51
C ASP A 24 -1.32 -8.39 -12.99
N ASN A 25 -2.40 -8.94 -12.42
CA ASN A 25 -2.90 -8.67 -11.07
C ASN A 25 -2.02 -9.29 -9.99
N ASN A 26 -0.77 -9.57 -10.32
CA ASN A 26 0.17 -10.28 -9.48
C ASN A 26 0.81 -9.30 -8.50
N LYS A 27 -0.03 -8.75 -7.61
CA LYS A 27 0.41 -7.96 -6.46
C LYS A 27 0.74 -8.94 -5.34
N SER A 28 1.94 -8.84 -4.77
CA SER A 28 2.25 -9.60 -3.56
C SER A 28 1.83 -8.83 -2.33
N ILE A 29 0.86 -9.38 -1.62
CA ILE A 29 0.20 -8.72 -0.50
C ILE A 29 0.81 -9.18 0.82
N PHE A 30 1.20 -8.23 1.67
CA PHE A 30 1.75 -8.46 2.99
C PHE A 30 0.89 -7.78 4.05
N ILE A 31 0.42 -8.57 5.01
CA ILE A 31 -0.36 -8.07 6.15
C ILE A 31 0.60 -7.63 7.25
N LEU A 32 0.43 -6.40 7.71
CA LEU A 32 1.23 -5.78 8.77
C LEU A 32 0.39 -5.69 10.04
N ALA A 33 0.38 -6.75 10.84
CA ALA A 33 -0.39 -6.85 12.08
C ALA A 33 0.50 -6.85 13.32
N GLY A 34 -0.05 -6.45 14.46
CA GLY A 34 0.66 -6.38 15.74
C GLY A 34 0.30 -5.13 16.53
N GLN A 35 1.27 -4.63 17.30
CA GLN A 35 1.10 -3.47 18.18
C GLN A 35 1.92 -2.25 17.71
N SER A 36 2.20 -1.30 18.61
CA SER A 36 2.81 0.00 18.34
C SER A 36 4.12 -0.05 17.53
N ASN A 37 4.95 -1.07 17.75
CA ASN A 37 6.23 -1.19 17.03
C ASN A 37 6.03 -1.61 15.56
N MET A 38 4.90 -2.22 15.21
CA MET A 38 4.50 -2.48 13.83
C MET A 38 3.76 -1.27 13.24
N SER A 39 2.84 -0.65 14.00
CA SER A 39 2.14 0.54 13.50
C SER A 39 3.06 1.75 13.29
N GLY A 40 4.17 1.79 14.02
CA GLY A 40 5.29 2.70 13.82
C GLY A 40 5.33 3.81 14.86
N ARG A 41 6.49 4.00 15.48
CA ARG A 41 6.76 5.07 16.48
C ARG A 41 8.12 5.75 16.26
N GLY A 42 8.84 5.40 15.20
CA GLY A 42 10.10 6.05 14.86
C GLY A 42 9.90 7.54 14.59
N GLY A 43 10.70 8.38 15.23
CA GLY A 43 10.61 9.85 15.12
C GLY A 43 9.47 10.48 15.91
N VAL A 44 8.67 9.72 16.68
CA VAL A 44 7.61 10.29 17.51
C VAL A 44 8.17 10.72 18.86
N ASN A 45 8.06 12.02 19.17
CA ASN A 45 8.44 12.59 20.46
C ASN A 45 7.29 13.47 20.99
N ASN A 46 6.92 13.30 22.26
CA ASN A 46 5.82 14.02 22.91
C ASN A 46 4.52 14.04 22.07
N GLY A 47 4.19 12.90 21.43
CA GLY A 47 2.99 12.75 20.62
C GLY A 47 3.05 13.41 19.23
N THR A 48 4.20 13.93 18.81
CA THR A 48 4.39 14.53 17.47
C THR A 48 5.46 13.75 16.71
N TRP A 49 5.17 13.38 15.46
CA TRP A 49 6.16 12.80 14.56
C TRP A 49 7.04 13.89 13.94
N ASP A 50 8.36 13.70 13.91
CA ASP A 50 9.33 14.64 13.36
C ASP A 50 9.30 14.77 11.83
N GLY A 51 8.57 13.88 11.14
CA GLY A 51 8.46 13.86 9.68
C GLY A 51 9.71 13.31 8.96
N VAL A 52 10.69 12.79 9.70
CA VAL A 52 11.92 12.26 9.13
C VAL A 52 11.68 10.84 8.60
N VAL A 53 11.84 10.68 7.29
CA VAL A 53 11.75 9.39 6.60
C VAL A 53 13.16 8.95 6.15
N PRO A 54 13.71 7.84 6.67
CA PRO A 54 14.99 7.32 6.23
C PRO A 54 15.01 7.02 4.72
N PRO A 55 16.17 7.10 4.04
CA PRO A 55 16.28 6.80 2.61
C PRO A 55 15.74 5.40 2.21
N GLN A 56 15.85 4.42 3.09
CA GLN A 56 15.37 3.05 2.87
C GLN A 56 13.84 2.92 2.95
N CYS A 57 13.16 3.94 3.48
CA CYS A 57 11.71 3.99 3.65
C CYS A 57 11.04 4.94 2.64
N GLN A 58 11.77 5.39 1.61
CA GLN A 58 11.21 6.31 0.62
C GLN A 58 10.06 5.67 -0.16
N PRO A 59 9.04 6.44 -0.55
CA PRO A 59 7.95 5.97 -1.40
C PRO A 59 8.45 5.44 -2.75
N ASN A 60 7.70 4.50 -3.32
CA ASN A 60 7.94 3.92 -4.63
C ASN A 60 6.59 3.60 -5.28
N PRO A 61 6.32 3.99 -6.54
CA PRO A 61 5.07 3.69 -7.22
C PRO A 61 4.71 2.19 -7.30
N ALA A 62 5.68 1.30 -7.14
CA ALA A 62 5.49 -0.15 -7.07
C ALA A 62 5.14 -0.68 -5.67
N ILE A 63 5.11 0.19 -4.65
CA ILE A 63 4.71 -0.15 -3.28
C ILE A 63 3.39 0.55 -2.98
N LEU A 64 2.35 -0.24 -2.79
CA LEU A 64 1.01 0.23 -2.49
C LEU A 64 0.65 -0.06 -1.04
N ARG A 65 -0.23 0.77 -0.47
CA ARG A 65 -0.83 0.60 0.85
C ARG A 65 -2.34 0.53 0.69
N LEU A 66 -2.99 -0.37 1.41
CA LEU A 66 -4.44 -0.37 1.52
C LEU A 66 -4.86 0.62 2.63
N SER A 67 -5.59 1.67 2.26
CA SER A 67 -6.10 2.66 3.21
C SER A 67 -7.28 2.14 4.04
N SER A 68 -7.66 2.88 5.08
CA SER A 68 -8.86 2.57 5.88
C SER A 68 -10.17 2.62 5.07
N GLU A 69 -10.16 3.32 3.94
CA GLU A 69 -11.27 3.39 2.97
C GLU A 69 -11.25 2.23 1.95
N LEU A 70 -10.34 1.26 2.12
CA LEU A 70 -10.15 0.10 1.24
C LEU A 70 -9.70 0.45 -0.18
N ASN A 71 -8.98 1.56 -0.32
CA ASN A 71 -8.38 1.99 -1.57
C ASN A 71 -6.87 1.69 -1.56
N TRP A 72 -6.34 1.21 -2.68
CA TRP A 72 -4.90 1.12 -2.87
C TRP A 72 -4.34 2.49 -3.24
N GLU A 73 -3.36 2.96 -2.48
CA GLU A 73 -2.63 4.21 -2.71
C GLU A 73 -1.13 3.97 -2.67
N GLU A 74 -0.33 4.90 -3.20
CA GLU A 74 1.14 4.84 -3.04
C GLU A 74 1.50 4.83 -1.55
N ALA A 75 2.34 3.89 -1.14
CA ALA A 75 2.70 3.73 0.26
C ALA A 75 3.71 4.81 0.70
N SER A 76 3.40 5.49 1.79
CA SER A 76 4.29 6.44 2.46
C SER A 76 4.16 6.31 3.98
N GLU A 77 5.26 6.46 4.72
CA GLU A 77 5.17 6.57 6.19
C GLU A 77 4.39 7.82 6.62
N PRO A 78 3.63 7.76 7.74
CA PRO A 78 3.39 6.60 8.60
C PRO A 78 2.32 5.67 8.01
N LEU A 79 2.63 4.37 7.86
CA LEU A 79 1.73 3.41 7.18
C LEU A 79 0.40 3.16 7.91
N HIS A 80 0.31 3.41 9.22
CA HIS A 80 -0.88 3.13 10.03
C HIS A 80 -1.65 4.39 10.45
N LYS A 81 -1.38 5.55 9.83
CA LYS A 81 -1.96 6.86 10.21
C LYS A 81 -3.49 6.91 10.32
N ASP A 82 -4.20 6.13 9.50
CA ASP A 82 -5.66 6.01 9.42
C ASP A 82 -6.18 4.67 9.96
N ILE A 83 -5.29 3.84 10.54
CA ILE A 83 -5.58 2.51 11.10
C ILE A 83 -5.45 2.55 12.63
N ASP A 84 -4.28 2.95 13.14
CA ASP A 84 -3.98 3.08 14.56
C ASP A 84 -4.32 4.49 15.07
N VAL A 85 -5.57 4.91 14.83
CA VAL A 85 -6.04 6.30 14.95
C VAL A 85 -5.97 6.89 16.37
N ASN A 86 -5.82 6.05 17.39
CA ASN A 86 -5.76 6.48 18.79
C ASN A 86 -4.33 6.89 19.22
N ALA A 87 -3.34 6.80 18.34
CA ALA A 87 -1.97 7.16 18.62
C ALA A 87 -1.29 7.83 17.42
N THR A 88 -0.39 8.78 17.69
CA THR A 88 0.48 9.33 16.64
C THR A 88 1.40 8.24 16.11
N CYS A 89 1.26 7.93 14.83
CA CYS A 89 2.12 7.01 14.12
C CYS A 89 3.36 7.73 13.58
N GLY A 90 4.48 7.02 13.55
CA GLY A 90 5.72 7.43 12.89
C GLY A 90 6.24 6.30 12.02
N VAL A 91 7.54 6.27 11.80
CA VAL A 91 8.17 5.23 10.96
C VAL A 91 8.00 3.84 11.60
N GLY A 92 7.53 2.88 10.79
CA GLY A 92 7.48 1.45 11.11
C GLY A 92 8.45 0.63 10.27
N PRO A 93 8.36 -0.72 10.30
CA PRO A 93 9.22 -1.59 9.51
C PRO A 93 8.71 -1.82 8.07
N GLY A 94 7.50 -1.37 7.73
CA GLY A 94 6.81 -1.76 6.50
C GLY A 94 7.48 -1.24 5.22
N MET A 95 7.86 0.05 5.18
CA MET A 95 8.46 0.63 3.98
C MET A 95 9.85 0.07 3.69
N VAL A 96 10.70 -0.08 4.71
CA VAL A 96 12.03 -0.69 4.54
C VAL A 96 11.94 -2.15 4.09
N PHE A 97 10.98 -2.90 4.65
CA PHE A 97 10.70 -4.27 4.21
C PHE A 97 10.30 -4.32 2.74
N ALA A 98 9.33 -3.48 2.34
CA ALA A 98 8.80 -3.47 0.98
C ALA A 98 9.87 -3.08 -0.06
N ASN A 99 10.65 -2.02 0.20
CA ASN A 99 11.76 -1.62 -0.66
C ASN A 99 12.80 -2.75 -0.78
N THR A 100 13.17 -3.38 0.34
CA THR A 100 14.13 -4.49 0.34
C THR A 100 13.64 -5.69 -0.49
N VAL A 101 12.35 -6.00 -0.41
CA VAL A 101 11.73 -7.09 -1.19
C VAL A 101 11.71 -6.78 -2.69
N LEU A 102 11.40 -5.54 -3.07
CA LEU A 102 11.41 -5.09 -4.46
C LEU A 102 12.81 -5.04 -5.08
N ASP A 103 13.81 -4.58 -4.32
CA ASP A 103 15.21 -4.48 -4.77
C ASP A 103 15.86 -5.86 -4.97
N ASN A 104 15.35 -6.88 -4.28
CA ASN A 104 15.82 -8.24 -4.43
C ASN A 104 15.29 -8.85 -5.73
N LYS A 105 16.11 -8.84 -6.79
CA LYS A 105 15.75 -9.34 -8.13
C LYS A 105 15.13 -10.75 -8.16
N ASN A 106 15.58 -11.65 -7.28
CA ASN A 106 15.05 -13.02 -7.21
C ASN A 106 13.61 -13.04 -6.65
N LEU A 107 13.32 -12.17 -5.67
CA LEU A 107 11.99 -12.02 -5.11
C LEU A 107 11.10 -11.17 -6.02
N SER A 108 11.62 -10.07 -6.55
CA SER A 108 10.95 -9.12 -7.47
C SER A 108 10.29 -9.82 -8.67
N PHE A 109 10.97 -10.79 -9.28
CA PHE A 109 10.42 -11.60 -10.37
C PHE A 109 9.27 -12.51 -9.91
N SER A 110 9.37 -13.08 -8.69
CA SER A 110 8.33 -13.96 -8.14
C SER A 110 7.12 -13.20 -7.61
N ILE A 111 7.26 -11.93 -7.23
CA ILE A 111 6.21 -11.12 -6.60
C ILE A 111 5.40 -10.27 -7.58
N GLY A 112 5.68 -10.37 -8.88
CA GLY A 112 4.99 -9.63 -9.94
C GLY A 112 5.34 -8.14 -10.02
N GLY A 113 6.42 -7.71 -9.36
CA GLY A 113 6.92 -6.34 -9.42
C GLY A 113 6.08 -5.29 -8.69
N VAL A 114 4.99 -5.66 -8.01
CA VAL A 114 4.18 -4.76 -7.17
C VAL A 114 4.00 -5.36 -5.77
N VAL A 115 4.30 -4.57 -4.74
CA VAL A 115 4.12 -4.93 -3.33
C VAL A 115 2.92 -4.20 -2.77
N GLY A 116 1.96 -4.94 -2.20
CA GLY A 116 0.82 -4.38 -1.48
C GLY A 116 0.97 -4.56 0.02
N LEU A 117 0.90 -3.48 0.78
CA LEU A 117 0.93 -3.47 2.24
C LEU A 117 -0.47 -3.30 2.80
N VAL A 118 -0.88 -4.18 3.71
CA VAL A 118 -2.18 -4.11 4.40
C VAL A 118 -1.92 -3.82 5.88
N PRO A 119 -1.93 -2.54 6.28
CA PRO A 119 -1.73 -2.14 7.67
C PRO A 119 -2.93 -2.55 8.54
N CYS A 120 -2.65 -3.24 9.66
CA CYS A 120 -3.66 -3.69 10.60
C CYS A 120 -3.26 -3.50 12.07
N ALA A 121 -2.01 -3.12 12.36
CA ALA A 121 -1.50 -3.05 13.72
C ALA A 121 -2.17 -1.93 14.54
N ILE A 122 -2.42 -2.21 15.83
CA ILE A 122 -3.06 -1.28 16.78
C ILE A 122 -2.23 -1.21 18.06
N GLY A 123 -1.79 -0.01 18.43
CA GLY A 123 -0.94 0.24 19.59
C GLY A 123 -1.62 -0.12 20.93
N GLY A 124 -0.82 -0.56 21.91
CA GLY A 124 -1.30 -0.83 23.28
C GLY A 124 -2.14 -2.10 23.45
N THR A 125 -2.37 -2.85 22.38
CA THR A 125 -3.16 -4.08 22.41
C THR A 125 -2.36 -5.27 22.96
N LYS A 126 -3.04 -6.14 23.72
CA LYS A 126 -2.52 -7.42 24.20
C LYS A 126 -2.91 -8.54 23.24
N ILE A 127 -2.16 -9.64 23.25
CA ILE A 127 -2.47 -10.82 22.42
C ILE A 127 -3.89 -11.37 22.66
N SER A 128 -4.45 -11.22 23.86
CA SER A 128 -5.84 -11.61 24.17
C SER A 128 -6.88 -10.82 23.37
N GLU A 129 -6.56 -9.58 22.98
CA GLU A 129 -7.43 -8.74 22.14
C GLU A 129 -7.36 -9.14 20.66
N TRP A 130 -6.38 -9.95 20.27
CA TRP A 130 -6.21 -10.54 18.94
C TRP A 130 -6.73 -11.99 18.85
N ALA A 131 -7.39 -12.50 19.90
CA ALA A 131 -8.01 -13.82 19.86
C ALA A 131 -9.13 -13.86 18.81
N ARG A 132 -9.32 -15.00 18.13
CA ARG A 132 -10.34 -15.17 17.08
C ARG A 132 -11.72 -14.68 17.54
N GLY A 133 -12.33 -13.81 16.76
CA GLY A 133 -13.69 -13.29 17.01
C GLY A 133 -13.74 -12.04 17.90
N THR A 134 -12.60 -11.52 18.35
CA THR A 134 -12.52 -10.18 18.94
C THR A 134 -12.72 -9.10 17.88
N TYR A 135 -12.86 -7.85 18.32
CA TYR A 135 -12.97 -6.70 17.41
C TYR A 135 -11.84 -6.64 16.35
N LEU A 136 -10.61 -7.00 16.72
CA LEU A 136 -9.43 -6.93 15.85
C LEU A 136 -9.30 -8.11 14.87
N THR A 137 -10.02 -9.20 15.08
CA THR A 137 -9.92 -10.42 14.25
C THR A 137 -11.27 -10.99 13.84
N LYS A 138 -12.34 -10.21 13.98
CA LYS A 138 -13.66 -10.61 13.52
C LYS A 138 -13.64 -10.76 11.99
N PRO A 139 -14.26 -11.82 11.45
CA PRO A 139 -14.39 -12.01 10.01
C PRO A 139 -15.35 -10.99 9.38
#